data_AF-A0A4V3UMT8-F1
#
_entry.id   AF-A0A4V3UMT8-F1
#
_cell.length_a   1.000
_cell.length_b   1.000
_cell.length_c   1.000
_cell.angle_alpha   90.00
_cell.angle_beta   90.00
_cell.angle_gamma   90.00
#
_symmetry.space_group_name_H-M   'P 1'
#
loop_
_entity.id
_entity.type
_entity.pdbx_description
1 polymer ?
#
loop_
_entity_poly.entity_id
_entity_poly.type
_entity_poly.pdbx_seq_one_letter_code
_entity_poly.pdbx_strand_id
1 'polypeptide(L)'
;MTQLVGLADGIARPTVRASWLMVLTMFGGCVALDGEYACEASAADRALSATIFAATQTWLDNGRIKSHPIRVLDDSCAGVIQGVDIIRTGAISGQKLVVRVD
;
A
#
# COMPACT_ATOMS: atom_id res chain seq x y z
N MET A 1 -8.23 1.78 24.77
CA MET A 1 -6.98 1.03 24.52
C MET A 1 -7.37 -0.44 24.37
N THR A 2 -7.98 -0.77 23.24
CA THR A 2 -8.52 -2.11 22.98
C THR A 2 -7.40 -2.97 22.41
N GLN A 3 -7.15 -4.10 23.07
CA GLN A 3 -6.03 -4.97 22.80
C GLN A 3 -6.15 -5.62 21.41
N LEU A 4 -5.08 -5.55 20.63
CA LEU A 4 -4.81 -6.44 19.50
C LEU A 4 -4.54 -7.85 20.05
N VAL A 5 -5.56 -8.67 20.17
CA VAL A 5 -5.44 -10.11 20.45
C VAL A 5 -6.41 -10.82 19.52
N GLY A 6 -5.91 -11.33 18.40
CA GLY A 6 -6.78 -12.07 17.49
C GLY A 6 -6.24 -12.58 16.16
N LEU A 7 -4.92 -12.63 15.90
CA LEU A 7 -4.40 -13.28 14.67
C LEU A 7 -3.04 -14.02 14.82
N ALA A 8 -2.52 -14.19 16.04
CA ALA A 8 -1.17 -14.75 16.26
C ALA A 8 -1.10 -15.88 17.30
N ASP A 9 -2.18 -16.63 17.51
CA ASP A 9 -2.16 -17.79 18.41
C ASP A 9 -1.48 -18.99 17.73
N GLY A 10 -0.15 -19.07 17.88
CA GLY A 10 0.59 -20.33 17.72
C GLY A 10 2.07 -20.26 17.36
N ILE A 11 2.60 -19.16 16.79
CA ILE A 11 3.97 -19.14 16.22
C ILE A 11 4.76 -17.82 16.45
N ALA A 12 4.35 -16.95 17.39
CA ALA A 12 5.10 -15.73 17.67
C ALA A 12 6.17 -15.95 18.77
N ARG A 13 7.43 -15.53 18.53
CA ARG A 13 8.47 -15.52 19.57
C ARG A 13 8.06 -14.55 20.69
N PRO A 14 8.29 -14.87 21.99
CA PRO A 14 7.85 -14.03 23.11
C PRO A 14 8.36 -12.57 23.09
N THR A 15 9.48 -12.32 22.40
CA THR A 15 10.10 -11.00 22.26
C THR A 15 9.66 -10.23 21.01
N VAL A 16 8.81 -10.81 20.16
CA VAL A 16 8.35 -10.19 18.91
C VAL A 16 6.88 -9.78 19.05
N ARG A 17 6.61 -8.47 18.98
CA ARG A 17 5.25 -7.95 18.80
C ARG A 17 5.01 -7.75 17.31
N ALA A 18 4.20 -8.61 16.72
CA ALA A 18 3.75 -8.43 15.34
C ALA A 18 2.87 -7.17 15.24
N SER A 19 3.10 -6.39 14.20
CA SER A 19 2.22 -5.29 13.78
C SER A 19 2.04 -5.37 12.27
N TRP A 20 1.01 -4.69 11.78
CA TRP A 20 0.68 -4.63 10.36
C TRP A 20 0.33 -3.19 9.99
N LEU A 21 0.41 -2.88 8.70
CA LEU A 21 0.14 -1.54 8.17
C LEU A 21 -1.23 -1.52 7.50
N MET A 22 -2.15 -0.69 8.01
CA MET A 22 -3.37 -0.35 7.29
C MET A 22 -3.14 0.90 6.45
N VAL A 23 -2.59 0.74 5.25
CA VAL A 23 -2.29 1.89 4.37
C VAL A 23 -3.53 2.74 4.06
N LEU A 24 -4.73 2.14 4.07
CA LEU A 24 -5.98 2.86 3.79
C LEU A 24 -6.31 3.96 4.81
N THR A 25 -5.76 3.92 6.04
CA THR A 25 -5.99 5.01 7.00
C THR A 25 -5.32 6.32 6.58
N MET A 26 -4.37 6.28 5.62
CA MET A 26 -3.71 7.48 5.10
C MET A 26 -4.69 8.52 4.52
N PHE A 27 -5.89 8.09 4.12
CA PHE A 27 -6.93 8.97 3.62
C PHE A 27 -7.71 9.69 4.74
N GLY A 28 -7.57 9.25 6.00
CA GLY A 28 -8.24 9.78 7.18
C GLY A 28 -9.73 9.46 7.32
N GLY A 29 -10.32 8.82 6.31
CA GLY A 29 -11.67 8.30 6.38
C GLY A 29 -11.75 6.98 7.14
N CYS A 30 -12.97 6.57 7.48
CA CYS A 30 -13.24 5.24 8.02
C CYS A 30 -12.87 4.18 6.96
N VAL A 31 -12.16 3.14 7.40
CA VAL A 31 -11.85 1.96 6.58
C VAL A 31 -12.90 0.91 6.90
N ALA A 32 -13.88 0.76 6.01
CA ALA A 32 -14.99 -0.18 6.15
C ALA A 32 -14.65 -1.56 5.57
N LEU A 33 -13.55 -2.15 6.01
CA LEU A 33 -13.22 -3.56 5.76
C LEU A 33 -13.70 -4.41 6.93
N ASP A 34 -13.87 -5.72 6.71
CA ASP A 34 -14.37 -6.62 7.74
C ASP A 34 -13.32 -6.90 8.84
N GLY A 35 -13.82 -7.14 10.06
CA GLY A 35 -13.03 -7.64 11.18
C GLY A 35 -11.95 -6.67 11.65
N GLU A 36 -10.75 -7.21 11.93
CA GLU A 36 -9.62 -6.44 12.46
C GLU A 36 -9.03 -5.42 11.47
N TYR A 37 -9.46 -5.47 10.21
CA TYR A 37 -9.08 -4.51 9.19
C TYR A 37 -9.94 -3.24 9.21
N ALA A 38 -11.06 -3.23 9.94
CA ALA A 38 -11.85 -2.02 10.16
C ALA A 38 -11.04 -0.97 10.93
N CYS A 39 -11.07 0.28 10.50
CA CYS A 39 -10.42 1.39 11.21
C CYS A 39 -11.35 2.60 11.25
N GLU A 40 -11.46 3.22 12.42
CA GLU A 40 -12.14 4.50 12.59
C GLU A 40 -11.43 5.62 11.80
N ALA A 41 -12.20 6.64 11.44
CA ALA A 41 -11.64 7.83 10.80
C ALA A 41 -10.61 8.52 11.71
N SER A 42 -9.52 9.01 11.12
CA SER A 42 -8.43 9.67 11.84
C SER A 42 -7.91 10.89 11.06
N ALA A 43 -8.20 12.09 11.57
CA ALA A 43 -7.61 13.31 11.04
C ALA A 43 -6.09 13.37 11.22
N ALA A 44 -5.57 12.71 12.27
CA ALA A 44 -4.13 12.61 12.52
C ALA A 44 -3.43 11.79 11.45
N ASP A 45 -4.02 10.68 11.00
CA ASP A 45 -3.47 9.83 9.95
C ASP A 45 -3.43 10.59 8.61
N ARG A 46 -4.47 11.39 8.33
CA ARG A 46 -4.50 12.27 7.15
C ARG A 46 -3.44 13.35 7.19
N ALA A 47 -3.19 13.94 8.35
CA ALA A 47 -2.15 14.96 8.51
C ALA A 47 -0.76 14.34 8.33
N LEU A 48 -0.52 13.19 8.95
CA LEU A 48 0.73 12.45 8.83
C LEU A 48 1.00 12.02 7.37
N SER A 49 -0.01 11.51 6.67
CA SER A 49 0.15 11.12 5.26
C SER A 49 0.54 12.31 4.38
N ALA A 50 -0.04 13.50 4.59
CA ALA A 50 0.36 14.71 3.88
C ALA A 50 1.86 15.00 4.03
N THR A 51 2.37 14.91 5.26
CA THR A 51 3.80 15.13 5.55
C THR A 51 4.68 14.08 4.89
N ILE A 52 4.29 12.81 4.94
CA ILE A 52 5.05 11.70 4.34
C ILE A 52 5.11 11.86 2.82
N PHE A 53 3.99 12.16 2.16
CA PHE A 53 3.95 12.35 0.71
C PHE A 53 4.81 13.54 0.27
N ALA A 54 4.73 14.67 0.96
CA ALA A 54 5.55 15.85 0.64
C ALA A 54 7.07 15.57 0.78
N ALA A 55 7.47 14.89 1.86
CA ALA A 55 8.87 14.50 2.06
C ALA A 55 9.34 13.49 1.01
N THR A 56 8.50 12.51 0.69
CA THR A 56 8.81 11.47 -0.31
C THR A 56 8.94 12.08 -1.71
N GLN A 57 8.06 13.01 -2.08
CA GLN A 57 8.16 13.74 -3.35
C GLN A 57 9.50 14.50 -3.45
N THR A 58 9.89 15.20 -2.38
CA THR A 58 11.19 15.89 -2.33
C THR A 58 12.37 14.94 -2.53
N TRP A 59 12.30 13.72 -2.00
CA TRP A 59 13.33 12.71 -2.23
C TRP A 59 13.32 12.16 -3.65
N LEU A 60 12.14 12.03 -4.25
CA LEU A 60 11.96 11.55 -5.62
C LEU A 60 12.53 12.57 -6.61
N ASP A 61 12.17 13.85 -6.45
CA ASP A 61 12.62 14.96 -7.32
C ASP A 61 14.14 15.12 -7.28
N ASN A 62 14.74 14.93 -6.11
CA ASN A 62 16.20 15.04 -5.92
C ASN A 62 16.94 13.72 -6.17
N GLY A 63 16.27 12.69 -6.70
CA GLY A 63 16.89 11.41 -7.09
C GLY A 63 17.40 10.55 -5.93
N ARG A 64 17.00 10.85 -4.68
CA ARG A 64 17.37 10.08 -3.48
C ARG A 64 16.64 8.75 -3.37
N ILE A 65 15.45 8.68 -3.97
CA ILE A 65 14.70 7.45 -4.17
C ILE A 65 14.43 7.28 -5.66
N LYS A 66 14.41 6.03 -6.13
CA LYS A 66 14.12 5.69 -7.52
C LYS A 66 12.84 4.87 -7.58
N SER A 67 12.06 5.07 -8.64
CA SER A 67 10.92 4.20 -8.92
C SER A 67 11.38 2.77 -9.18
N HIS A 68 10.49 1.82 -8.92
CA HIS A 68 10.71 0.43 -9.32
C HIS A 68 10.86 0.35 -10.85
N PRO A 69 11.75 -0.49 -11.42
CA PRO A 69 11.79 -0.79 -12.84
C PRO A 69 10.41 -0.92 -13.49
N ILE A 70 10.17 -0.14 -14.54
CA ILE A 70 8.85 0.00 -15.17
C ILE A 70 8.75 -0.91 -16.40
N ARG A 71 7.61 -1.59 -16.55
CA ARG A 71 7.16 -2.20 -17.80
C ARG A 71 5.86 -1.53 -18.23
N VAL A 72 5.89 -0.85 -19.37
CA VAL A 72 4.71 -0.20 -19.94
C VAL A 72 3.89 -1.24 -20.71
N LEU A 73 2.57 -1.23 -20.50
CA LEU A 73 1.58 -2.03 -21.24
C LEU A 73 0.85 -1.13 -22.25
N ASP A 74 -0.05 -1.71 -23.04
CA ASP A 74 -0.86 -0.94 -24.00
C ASP A 74 -1.64 0.18 -23.30
N ASP A 75 -1.57 1.39 -23.86
CA ASP A 75 -2.15 2.64 -23.33
C ASP A 75 -3.68 2.67 -23.49
N SER A 76 -4.35 1.77 -22.76
CA SER A 76 -5.79 1.57 -22.82
C SER A 76 -6.33 0.94 -21.54
N CYS A 77 -7.64 1.03 -21.31
CA CYS A 77 -8.29 0.27 -20.25
C CYS A 77 -8.06 -1.26 -20.39
N ALA A 78 -7.90 -1.77 -21.61
CA ALA A 78 -7.58 -3.18 -21.84
C ALA A 78 -6.19 -3.55 -21.28
N GLY A 79 -5.21 -2.63 -21.38
CA GLY A 79 -3.91 -2.80 -20.75
C GLY A 79 -3.98 -2.90 -19.22
N VAL A 80 -4.91 -2.18 -18.58
CA VAL A 80 -5.14 -2.28 -17.13
C VAL A 80 -5.63 -3.69 -16.75
N ILE A 81 -6.64 -4.21 -17.47
CA ILE A 81 -7.20 -5.54 -17.23
C ILE A 81 -6.12 -6.61 -17.40
N GLN A 82 -5.38 -6.55 -18.51
CA GLN A 82 -4.25 -7.44 -18.77
C GLN A 82 -3.21 -7.38 -17.65
N GLY A 83 -2.87 -6.18 -17.17
CA GLY A 83 -1.91 -5.99 -16.11
C GLY A 83 -2.34 -6.62 -14.79
N VAL A 84 -3.62 -6.50 -14.42
CA VAL A 84 -4.19 -7.17 -13.24
C VAL A 84 -4.08 -8.68 -13.36
N ASP A 85 -4.38 -9.25 -14.54
CA ASP A 85 -4.26 -10.69 -14.76
C ASP A 85 -2.81 -11.19 -14.61
N ILE A 86 -1.83 -10.47 -15.19
CA ILE A 86 -0.40 -10.80 -15.05
C ILE A 86 0.03 -10.84 -13.58
N ILE A 87 -0.43 -9.86 -12.77
CA ILE A 87 -0.12 -9.79 -11.33
C ILE A 87 -0.76 -10.96 -10.60
N ARG A 88 -2.02 -11.27 -10.89
CA ARG A 88 -2.78 -12.34 -10.24
C ARG A 88 -2.19 -13.72 -10.49
N THR A 89 -1.65 -13.97 -11.68
CA THR A 89 -0.97 -15.24 -11.99
C THR A 89 0.48 -15.29 -11.53
N GLY A 90 1.01 -14.22 -10.92
CA GLY A 90 2.41 -14.14 -10.50
C GLY A 90 3.42 -14.13 -11.65
N ALA A 91 2.99 -13.78 -12.87
CA ALA A 91 3.82 -13.82 -14.08
C ALA A 91 4.75 -12.60 -14.24
N ILE A 92 5.02 -11.91 -13.13
CA ILE A 92 5.86 -10.71 -13.06
C ILE A 92 6.90 -10.86 -11.96
N SER A 93 8.12 -10.41 -12.24
CA SER A 93 9.21 -10.38 -11.27
C SER A 93 9.98 -9.07 -11.40
N GLY A 94 10.18 -8.37 -10.28
CA GLY A 94 11.03 -7.19 -10.20
C GLY A 94 10.62 -6.01 -11.10
N GLN A 95 9.33 -5.90 -11.45
CA GLN A 95 8.84 -4.80 -12.29
C GLN A 95 7.49 -4.27 -11.81
N LYS A 96 7.24 -2.99 -12.07
CA LYS A 96 5.92 -2.35 -11.94
C LYS A 96 5.29 -2.21 -13.33
N LEU A 97 4.08 -2.75 -13.49
CA LEU A 97 3.26 -2.55 -14.69
C LEU A 97 2.67 -1.14 -14.66
N VAL A 98 2.78 -0.44 -15.78
CA VAL A 98 2.24 0.92 -15.97
C VAL A 98 1.47 0.95 -17.28
N VAL A 99 0.28 1.56 -17.24
CA VAL A 99 -0.53 1.87 -18.42
C VAL A 99 -0.65 3.39 -18.45
N ARG A 100 -0.38 4.03 -19.59
CA ARG A 100 -0.57 5.47 -19.69
C ARG A 100 -2.01 5.76 -20.09
N VAL A 101 -2.50 6.90 -19.61
CA VAL A 101 -3.79 7.45 -19.97
C VAL A 101 -3.48 8.85 -20.46
N ASP A 102 -3.81 9.12 -21.72
CA ASP A 102 -3.71 10.45 -22.33
C ASP A 102 -4.90 11.34 -21.96
#